data_AF-A0A9Q4C492-F1
#
_entry.id   AF-A0A9Q4C492-F1
#
_cell.length_a   1.000
_cell.length_b   1.000
_cell.length_c   1.000
_cell.angle_alpha   90.00
_cell.angle_beta   90.00
_cell.angle_gamma   90.00
#
_symmetry.space_group_name_H-M   'P 1'
#
loop_
_entity.id
_entity.type
_entity.pdbx_description
1 polymer ?
#
loop_
_entity_poly.entity_id
_entity_poly.type
_entity_poly.pdbx_seq_one_letter_code
_entity_poly.pdbx_strand_id
1 'polypeptide(L)'
;MLTADELVNRSKSELDELFLGGETPDEDALDGETEGRVLAGRGPLRAEAVREAVNTSLLPWKGKRIDRGVGANRFGYGPLERQGFEFETRIASSLVPDDNDVLIFDYDQPENPPGVRRVRDDLKEVDDGLFLGTSNAKLGGGYSFVAYFALERTDRGTATEESGGIEVRT
;
A
#
# COMPACT_ATOMS: atom_id res chain seq x y z
N MET A 1 17.06 -6.92 -0.68
CA MET A 1 15.80 -6.46 -0.08
C MET A 1 15.31 -5.34 -0.95
N LEU A 2 14.11 -5.50 -1.51
CA LEU A 2 13.41 -4.51 -2.30
C LEU A 2 12.86 -3.41 -1.38
N THR A 3 12.86 -2.16 -1.81
CA THR A 3 12.28 -1.01 -1.08
C THR A 3 11.18 -0.32 -1.89
N ALA A 4 10.31 0.45 -1.23
CA ALA A 4 9.27 1.19 -1.95
C ALA A 4 9.85 2.23 -2.93
N ASP A 5 10.99 2.83 -2.60
CA ASP A 5 11.68 3.81 -3.46
C ASP A 5 12.18 3.18 -4.77
N GLU A 6 12.67 1.94 -4.73
CA GLU A 6 13.11 1.20 -5.93
C GLU A 6 11.96 0.87 -6.90
N LEU A 7 10.72 0.95 -6.43
CA LEU A 7 9.53 0.68 -7.24
C LEU A 7 9.01 1.91 -8.01
N VAL A 8 9.36 3.13 -7.58
CA VAL A 8 8.76 4.39 -8.10
C VAL A 8 8.82 4.49 -9.62
N ASN A 9 9.97 4.14 -10.20
CA ASN A 9 10.23 4.27 -11.63
C ASN A 9 10.05 2.96 -12.42
N ARG A 10 9.63 1.86 -11.78
CA ARG A 10 9.28 0.61 -12.48
C ARG A 10 8.15 0.85 -13.49
N SER A 11 8.21 0.17 -14.61
CA SER A 11 7.12 0.19 -15.59
C SER A 11 5.87 -0.48 -15.02
N LYS A 12 4.70 -0.19 -15.60
CA LYS A 12 3.47 -0.87 -15.19
C LYS A 12 3.58 -2.39 -15.36
N SER A 13 4.22 -2.87 -16.43
CA SER A 13 4.36 -4.31 -16.68
C SER A 13 5.26 -4.99 -15.65
N GLU A 14 6.36 -4.37 -15.23
CA GLU A 14 7.19 -4.90 -14.14
C GLU A 14 6.41 -4.94 -12.82
N LEU A 15 5.55 -3.95 -12.55
CA LEU A 15 4.70 -3.96 -11.36
C LEU A 15 3.56 -4.99 -11.45
N ASP A 16 3.03 -5.24 -12.65
CA ASP A 16 2.05 -6.32 -12.88
C ASP A 16 2.69 -7.69 -12.57
N GLU A 17 3.90 -7.94 -13.05
CA GLU A 17 4.65 -9.17 -12.77
C GLU A 17 4.95 -9.32 -11.28
N LEU A 18 5.37 -8.24 -10.62
CA LEU A 18 5.65 -8.26 -9.19
C LEU A 18 4.39 -8.48 -8.34
N PHE A 19 3.26 -7.87 -8.71
CA PHE A 19 1.98 -8.05 -8.03
C PHE A 19 1.49 -9.50 -8.15
N LEU A 20 1.55 -10.08 -9.35
CA LEU A 20 1.14 -11.47 -9.60
C LEU A 20 2.06 -12.50 -8.93
N GLY A 21 3.34 -12.16 -8.74
CA GLY A 21 4.30 -12.99 -8.01
C GLY A 21 4.22 -12.85 -6.49
N GLY A 22 3.47 -11.88 -5.98
CA GLY A 22 3.34 -11.60 -4.55
C GLY A 22 2.40 -12.57 -3.83
N GLU A 23 2.57 -12.66 -2.51
CA GLU A 23 1.75 -13.49 -1.64
C GLU A 23 0.57 -12.69 -1.08
N THR A 24 -0.52 -13.38 -0.75
CA THR A 24 -1.63 -12.79 -0.01
C THR A 24 -1.16 -12.57 1.43
N PRO A 25 -1.07 -11.33 1.92
CA PRO A 25 -0.63 -11.10 3.30
C PRO A 25 -1.70 -11.51 4.29
N ASP A 26 -1.26 -11.89 5.49
CA ASP A 26 -2.15 -12.04 6.65
C ASP A 26 -2.78 -10.68 7.01
N GLU A 27 -3.96 -10.70 7.64
CA GLU A 27 -4.74 -9.47 7.91
C GLU A 27 -4.03 -8.50 8.87
N ASP A 28 -3.15 -9.00 9.74
CA ASP A 28 -2.34 -8.24 10.70
C ASP A 28 -0.93 -7.90 10.20
N ALA A 29 -0.53 -8.37 9.00
CA ALA A 29 0.80 -8.14 8.45
C ALA A 29 1.16 -6.65 8.31
N LEU A 30 0.15 -5.78 8.18
CA LEU A 30 0.27 -4.32 8.04
C LEU A 30 -0.04 -3.52 9.29
N ASP A 31 -0.31 -4.17 10.43
CA ASP A 31 -0.60 -3.46 11.67
C ASP A 31 0.54 -2.49 12.03
N GLY A 32 0.18 -1.23 12.28
CA GLY A 32 1.12 -0.13 12.51
C GLY A 32 1.09 0.95 11.42
N GLU A 33 2.18 1.70 11.32
CA GLU A 33 2.35 2.77 10.35
C GLU A 33 3.18 2.31 9.16
N THR A 34 2.79 2.78 7.97
CA THR A 34 3.49 2.54 6.72
C THR A 34 3.90 3.84 6.06
N GLU A 35 4.99 3.77 5.31
CA GLU A 35 5.44 4.79 4.36
C GLU A 35 4.96 4.43 2.94
N GLY A 36 4.34 5.40 2.28
CA GLY A 36 3.69 5.22 0.99
C GLY A 36 4.51 5.72 -0.19
N ARG A 37 4.42 5.04 -1.33
CA ARG A 37 4.86 5.55 -2.64
C ARG A 37 3.80 5.38 -3.71
N VAL A 38 3.54 6.42 -4.49
CA VAL A 38 2.68 6.36 -5.68
C VAL A 38 3.53 5.89 -6.86
N LEU A 39 3.09 4.86 -7.57
CA LEU A 39 3.85 4.23 -8.64
C LEU A 39 3.18 4.46 -10.01
N ALA A 40 3.40 3.55 -10.97
CA ALA A 40 2.81 3.65 -12.30
C ALA A 40 1.28 3.62 -12.26
N GLY A 41 0.65 4.50 -13.04
CA GLY A 41 -0.81 4.60 -13.10
C GLY A 41 -1.35 5.08 -14.43
N ARG A 42 -2.64 5.42 -14.45
CA ARG A 42 -3.30 6.04 -15.61
C ARG A 42 -3.01 7.54 -15.68
N GLY A 43 -3.23 8.12 -16.85
CA GLY A 43 -3.13 9.57 -17.05
C GLY A 43 -1.69 10.07 -16.82
N PRO A 44 -1.50 11.16 -16.05
CA PRO A 44 -0.17 11.74 -15.77
C PRO A 44 0.81 10.79 -15.09
N LEU A 45 0.33 9.82 -14.29
CA LEU A 45 1.17 8.83 -13.60
C LEU A 45 1.85 7.82 -14.54
N ARG A 46 1.65 7.95 -15.85
CA ARG A 46 2.46 7.24 -16.86
C ARG A 46 3.87 7.82 -17.01
N ALA A 47 4.07 9.09 -16.65
CA ALA A 47 5.35 9.76 -16.76
C ALA A 47 6.19 9.57 -15.48
N GLU A 48 7.46 9.19 -15.62
CA GLU A 48 8.43 9.07 -14.51
C GLU A 48 8.54 10.37 -13.71
N ALA A 49 8.77 11.50 -14.38
CA ALA A 49 8.91 12.80 -13.71
C ALA A 49 7.69 13.18 -12.86
N VAL A 50 6.48 12.74 -13.23
CA VAL A 50 5.28 12.98 -12.41
C VAL A 50 5.31 12.09 -11.18
N ARG A 51 5.69 10.82 -11.32
CA ARG A 51 5.82 9.87 -10.20
C ARG A 51 6.87 10.33 -9.20
N GLU A 52 8.01 10.82 -9.67
CA GLU A 52 9.04 11.41 -8.82
C GLU A 52 8.49 12.63 -8.06
N ALA A 53 7.79 13.53 -8.76
CA ALA A 53 7.24 14.74 -8.16
C ALA A 53 6.19 14.44 -7.07
N VAL A 54 5.29 13.46 -7.30
CA VAL A 54 4.22 13.14 -6.34
C VAL A 54 4.71 12.42 -5.09
N ASN A 55 5.92 11.86 -5.11
CA ASN A 55 6.56 11.21 -3.96
C ASN A 55 7.50 12.14 -3.18
N THR A 56 7.54 13.43 -3.51
CA THR A 56 8.32 14.40 -2.73
C THR A 56 7.64 14.71 -1.40
N SER A 57 8.42 15.19 -0.42
CA SER A 57 7.91 15.59 0.90
C SER A 57 6.87 16.73 0.85
N LEU A 58 6.79 17.44 -0.27
CA LEU A 58 5.83 18.51 -0.55
C LEU A 58 4.40 18.01 -0.79
N LEU A 59 4.23 16.74 -1.16
CA LEU A 59 2.91 16.15 -1.39
C LEU A 59 2.35 15.53 -0.10
N PRO A 60 1.00 15.56 0.06
CA PRO A 60 0.38 15.28 1.34
C PRO A 60 0.43 13.82 1.74
N TRP A 61 0.26 12.90 0.81
CA TRP A 61 0.10 11.48 1.16
C TRP A 61 1.41 10.89 1.66
N LYS A 62 1.40 10.29 2.85
CA LYS A 62 2.58 9.71 3.53
C LYS A 62 2.53 8.19 3.63
N GLY A 63 1.36 7.59 3.46
CA GLY A 63 1.14 6.16 3.65
C GLY A 63 -0.17 5.90 4.36
N LYS A 64 -0.20 4.86 5.20
CA LYS A 64 -1.40 4.45 5.92
C LYS A 64 -1.06 4.04 7.36
N ARG A 65 -2.07 4.09 8.22
CA ARG A 65 -2.03 3.45 9.54
C ARG A 65 -3.13 2.40 9.58
N ILE A 66 -2.78 1.18 9.98
CA ILE A 66 -3.70 0.05 10.10
C ILE A 66 -3.61 -0.48 11.53
N ASP A 67 -4.75 -0.83 12.12
CA ASP A 67 -4.85 -1.46 13.43
C ASP A 67 -6.01 -2.46 13.39
N ARG A 68 -5.70 -3.76 13.43
CA ARG A 68 -6.67 -4.86 13.53
C ARG A 68 -7.74 -4.82 12.45
N GLY A 69 -7.29 -4.69 11.21
CA GLY A 69 -8.16 -4.70 10.04
C GLY A 69 -8.98 -3.44 9.80
N VAL A 70 -8.71 -2.35 10.53
CA VAL A 70 -9.23 -1.02 10.22
C VAL A 70 -8.06 -0.08 9.98
N GLY A 71 -8.15 0.76 8.95
CA GLY A 71 -7.07 1.69 8.65
C GLY A 71 -7.52 2.99 8.02
N ALA A 72 -6.59 3.93 7.92
CA ALA A 72 -6.80 5.22 7.29
C ALA A 72 -5.54 5.69 6.55
N ASN A 73 -5.73 6.54 5.55
CA ASN A 73 -4.59 7.20 4.88
C ASN A 73 -4.01 8.28 5.78
N ARG A 74 -2.67 8.37 5.80
CA ARG A 74 -1.90 9.41 6.48
C ARG A 74 -1.61 10.54 5.49
N PHE A 75 -1.98 11.76 5.85
CA PHE A 75 -1.75 12.98 5.08
C PHE A 75 -1.02 14.02 5.92
N GLY A 76 0.07 14.59 5.43
CA GLY A 76 0.84 15.58 6.17
C GLY A 76 1.59 16.60 5.33
N TYR A 77 1.77 17.79 5.93
CA TYR A 77 2.57 18.90 5.41
C TYR A 77 3.48 19.41 6.52
N GLY A 78 4.80 19.29 6.34
CA GLY A 78 5.76 19.64 7.38
C GLY A 78 5.48 18.86 8.69
N PRO A 79 5.39 19.51 9.86
CA PRO A 79 5.19 18.82 11.15
C PRO A 79 3.74 18.40 11.43
N LEU A 80 2.79 18.70 10.54
CA LEU A 80 1.37 18.39 10.73
C LEU A 80 0.98 17.17 9.94
N GLU A 81 0.36 16.20 10.62
CA GLU A 81 -0.23 15.01 10.01
C GLU A 81 -1.68 14.79 10.49
N ARG A 82 -2.51 14.24 9.60
CA ARG A 82 -3.91 13.89 9.81
C ARG A 82 -4.18 12.53 9.15
N GLN A 83 -5.07 11.76 9.75
CA GLN A 83 -5.63 10.57 9.12
C GLN A 83 -6.96 10.89 8.45
N GLY A 84 -7.29 10.18 7.38
CA GLY A 84 -8.58 10.30 6.69
C GLY A 84 -8.78 9.20 5.66
N PHE A 85 -10.00 9.14 5.13
CA PHE A 85 -10.44 8.07 4.23
C PHE A 85 -10.22 6.69 4.86
N GLU A 86 -11.03 6.42 5.88
CA GLU A 86 -11.00 5.14 6.60
C GLU A 86 -11.41 3.99 5.67
N PHE A 87 -10.88 2.81 5.94
CA PHE A 87 -11.17 1.59 5.21
C PHE A 87 -11.13 0.40 6.17
N GLU A 88 -11.85 -0.65 5.81
CA GLU A 88 -11.75 -1.96 6.46
C GLU A 88 -10.92 -2.88 5.57
N THR A 89 -10.16 -3.78 6.19
CA THR A 89 -9.40 -4.82 5.49
C THR A 89 -10.12 -6.16 5.59
N ARG A 90 -9.94 -6.99 4.56
CA ARG A 90 -10.36 -8.39 4.54
C ARG A 90 -9.73 -9.12 3.36
N ILE A 91 -9.63 -10.43 3.45
CA ILE A 91 -9.25 -11.26 2.30
C ILE A 91 -10.42 -11.33 1.29
N ALA A 92 -10.11 -11.17 0.00
CA ALA A 92 -11.06 -11.35 -1.10
C ALA A 92 -10.35 -11.76 -2.38
N SER A 93 -11.11 -12.25 -3.37
CA SER A 93 -10.56 -12.56 -4.69
C SER A 93 -10.03 -11.31 -5.39
N SER A 94 -8.86 -11.45 -6.03
CA SER A 94 -8.21 -10.39 -6.80
C SER A 94 -9.09 -9.88 -7.94
N LEU A 95 -8.98 -8.57 -8.23
CA LEU A 95 -9.54 -7.97 -9.44
C LEU A 95 -8.73 -8.30 -10.69
N VAL A 96 -7.52 -8.84 -10.54
CA VAL A 96 -6.70 -9.32 -11.66
C VAL A 96 -7.17 -10.74 -12.03
N PRO A 97 -7.52 -11.00 -13.30
CA PRO A 97 -7.95 -12.34 -13.73
C PRO A 97 -6.87 -13.39 -13.47
N ASP A 98 -7.31 -14.59 -13.05
CA ASP A 98 -6.46 -15.76 -12.80
C ASP A 98 -5.38 -15.59 -11.71
N ASP A 99 -5.49 -14.54 -10.88
CA ASP A 99 -4.70 -14.35 -9.66
C ASP A 99 -5.40 -14.98 -8.44
N ASN A 100 -4.62 -15.20 -7.38
CA ASN A 100 -5.08 -15.70 -6.09
C ASN A 100 -5.81 -14.59 -5.29
N ASP A 101 -6.18 -14.90 -4.05
CA ASP A 101 -6.75 -13.91 -3.14
C ASP A 101 -5.78 -12.76 -2.82
N VAL A 102 -6.33 -11.65 -2.34
CA VAL A 102 -5.63 -10.41 -1.97
C VAL A 102 -6.19 -9.92 -0.65
N LEU A 103 -5.39 -9.17 0.10
CA LEU A 103 -5.94 -8.32 1.15
C LEU A 103 -6.50 -7.07 0.48
N ILE A 104 -7.76 -6.76 0.72
CA ILE A 104 -8.37 -5.54 0.17
C ILE A 104 -8.41 -4.43 1.19
N PHE A 105 -8.41 -3.19 0.72
CA PHE A 105 -8.88 -2.03 1.49
C PHE A 105 -10.23 -1.58 0.94
N ASP A 106 -11.28 -1.76 1.72
CA ASP A 106 -12.65 -1.42 1.37
C ASP A 106 -13.03 -0.02 1.89
N TYR A 107 -13.03 0.95 0.98
CA TYR A 107 -13.36 2.35 1.32
C TYR A 107 -14.85 2.64 1.29
N ASP A 108 -15.72 1.65 1.04
CA ASP A 108 -17.19 1.83 1.03
C ASP A 108 -17.77 2.02 2.43
N GLN A 109 -17.16 2.93 3.19
CA GLN A 109 -17.52 3.32 4.55
C GLN A 109 -18.49 4.50 4.52
N PRO A 110 -19.49 4.56 5.40
CA PRO A 110 -20.51 5.61 5.38
C PRO A 110 -19.95 7.02 5.64
N GLU A 111 -18.85 7.15 6.36
CA GLU A 111 -18.14 8.39 6.69
C GLU A 111 -17.38 8.95 5.47
N ASN A 112 -17.07 8.09 4.49
CA ASN A 112 -16.31 8.49 3.32
C ASN A 112 -17.15 9.26 2.30
N PRO A 113 -16.57 10.28 1.64
CA PRO A 113 -17.23 10.95 0.52
C PRO A 113 -17.60 9.96 -0.61
N PRO A 114 -18.68 10.22 -1.38
CA PRO A 114 -19.17 9.28 -2.41
C PRO A 114 -18.14 8.87 -3.47
N GLY A 115 -17.15 9.72 -3.75
CA GLY A 115 -16.04 9.38 -4.66
C GLY A 115 -15.07 8.37 -4.06
N VAL A 116 -14.76 8.51 -2.78
CA VAL A 116 -13.85 7.63 -2.03
C VAL A 116 -14.48 6.26 -1.80
N ARG A 117 -15.79 6.21 -1.53
CA ARG A 117 -16.56 4.96 -1.39
C ARG A 117 -16.57 4.04 -2.63
N ARG A 118 -16.11 4.56 -3.77
CA ARG A 118 -15.95 3.78 -5.00
C ARG A 118 -14.58 3.13 -5.12
N VAL A 119 -13.66 3.46 -4.22
CA VAL A 119 -12.30 2.95 -4.25
C VAL A 119 -12.26 1.59 -3.54
N ARG A 120 -11.50 0.68 -4.13
CA ARG A 120 -11.03 -0.56 -3.52
C ARG A 120 -9.56 -0.68 -3.87
N ASP A 121 -8.73 -0.90 -2.86
CA ASP A 121 -7.35 -1.29 -3.11
C ASP A 121 -7.22 -2.82 -2.99
N ASP A 122 -6.45 -3.45 -3.88
CA ASP A 122 -6.04 -4.86 -3.76
C ASP A 122 -4.55 -4.90 -3.45
N LEU A 123 -4.14 -5.70 -2.47
CA LEU A 123 -2.79 -5.70 -1.92
C LEU A 123 -2.17 -7.10 -1.90
N LYS A 124 -0.87 -7.16 -2.21
CA LYS A 124 0.00 -8.34 -2.10
C LYS A 124 1.27 -7.96 -1.33
N GLU A 125 1.85 -8.90 -0.61
CA GLU A 125 3.20 -8.78 -0.07
C GLU A 125 4.22 -9.24 -1.11
N VAL A 126 5.25 -8.42 -1.35
CA VAL A 126 6.22 -8.64 -2.44
C VAL A 126 7.66 -8.78 -1.95
N ASP A 127 7.91 -8.41 -0.69
CA ASP A 127 9.10 -8.67 0.11
C ASP A 127 8.70 -8.49 1.58
N ASP A 128 9.48 -9.00 2.53
CA ASP A 128 9.18 -8.96 3.97
C ASP A 128 8.89 -7.52 4.43
N GLY A 129 7.65 -7.21 4.82
CA GLY A 129 7.21 -5.88 5.24
C GLY A 129 7.09 -4.83 4.12
N LEU A 130 7.12 -5.26 2.85
CA LEU A 130 6.86 -4.44 1.67
C LEU A 130 5.68 -4.97 0.87
N PHE A 131 4.71 -4.09 0.67
CA PHE A 131 3.45 -4.43 0.03
C PHE A 131 3.25 -3.62 -1.25
N LEU A 132 2.73 -4.28 -2.27
CA LEU A 132 2.34 -3.66 -3.53
C LEU A 132 0.83 -3.68 -3.67
N GLY A 133 0.26 -2.50 -3.90
CA GLY A 133 -1.17 -2.31 -4.02
C GLY A 133 -1.58 -1.78 -5.38
N THR A 134 -2.73 -2.23 -5.86
CA THR A 134 -3.47 -1.57 -6.95
C THR A 134 -4.61 -0.79 -6.36
N SER A 135 -4.74 0.49 -6.71
CA SER A 135 -5.93 1.26 -6.42
C SER A 135 -6.91 1.19 -7.59
N ASN A 136 -8.15 0.83 -7.31
CA ASN A 136 -9.19 0.59 -8.31
C ASN A 136 -10.45 1.37 -7.95
N ALA A 137 -11.12 1.93 -8.95
CA ALA A 137 -12.36 2.69 -8.75
C ALA A 137 -13.55 2.03 -9.47
N LYS A 138 -14.70 1.96 -8.81
CA LYS A 138 -15.98 1.52 -9.41
C LYS A 138 -16.39 2.51 -10.52
N LEU A 139 -16.35 2.04 -11.77
CA LEU A 139 -16.77 2.76 -12.98
C LEU A 139 -17.57 1.82 -13.89
N GLY A 140 -18.74 2.27 -14.37
CA GLY A 140 -19.49 1.53 -15.40
C GLY A 140 -19.90 0.09 -15.01
N GLY A 141 -20.19 -0.16 -13.74
CA GLY A 141 -20.65 -1.47 -13.24
C GLY A 141 -19.52 -2.43 -12.81
N GLY A 142 -18.25 -2.05 -12.95
CA GLY A 142 -17.09 -2.83 -12.49
C GLY A 142 -15.98 -1.95 -11.92
N TYR A 143 -14.85 -2.55 -11.57
CA TYR A 143 -13.67 -1.82 -11.13
C TYR A 143 -12.74 -1.49 -12.30
N SER A 144 -12.09 -0.33 -12.22
CA SER A 144 -11.06 0.10 -13.16
C SER A 144 -9.81 0.52 -12.41
N PHE A 145 -8.67 -0.04 -12.81
CA PHE A 145 -7.35 0.34 -12.31
C PHE A 145 -7.09 1.84 -12.40
N VAL A 146 -6.55 2.43 -11.33
CA VAL A 146 -6.16 3.85 -11.25
C VAL A 146 -4.64 3.96 -11.23
N ALA A 147 -4.00 3.36 -10.23
CA ALA A 147 -2.56 3.42 -10.04
C ALA A 147 -2.07 2.26 -9.16
N TYR A 148 -0.79 1.93 -9.31
CA TYR A 148 -0.06 1.19 -8.29
C TYR A 148 0.38 2.12 -7.15
N PHE A 149 0.50 1.56 -5.96
CA PHE A 149 1.17 2.17 -4.83
C PHE A 149 1.96 1.11 -4.06
N ALA A 150 3.02 1.52 -3.36
CA ALA A 150 3.71 0.66 -2.39
C ALA A 150 3.46 1.16 -0.98
N LEU A 151 3.44 0.22 -0.03
CA LEU A 151 3.47 0.49 1.41
C LEU A 151 4.64 -0.28 2.02
N GLU A 152 5.48 0.42 2.75
CA GLU A 152 6.60 -0.15 3.48
C GLU A 152 6.37 0.07 4.98
N ARG A 153 6.46 -0.99 5.77
CA ARG A 153 6.31 -0.88 7.23
C ARG A 153 7.39 0.03 7.83
N THR A 154 7.00 0.92 8.72
CA THR A 154 7.94 1.86 9.38
C THR A 154 8.89 1.18 10.36
N ASP A 155 8.50 0.03 10.91
CA ASP A 155 9.32 -0.81 11.79
C ASP A 155 10.16 -1.85 11.01
N ARG A 156 10.05 -1.86 9.68
CA ARG A 156 10.86 -2.72 8.80
C ARG A 156 12.35 -2.43 9.03
N GLY A 157 13.12 -3.47 9.32
CA GLY A 157 14.56 -3.38 9.61
C GLY A 157 14.92 -3.04 11.07
N THR A 158 13.95 -2.77 11.95
CA THR A 158 14.20 -2.61 13.40
C THR A 158 14.18 -3.96 14.16
N ALA A 159 13.69 -5.03 13.54
CA ALA A 159 13.51 -6.34 14.16
C ALA A 159 14.80 -7.19 14.33
N THR A 160 15.98 -6.70 13.91
CA THR A 160 17.21 -7.53 13.87
C THR A 160 18.11 -7.42 15.12
N GLU A 161 17.82 -6.59 16.12
CA GLU A 161 18.77 -6.39 17.24
C GLU A 161 18.47 -7.11 18.59
N GLU A 162 17.39 -7.89 18.73
CA GLU A 162 17.05 -8.51 20.03
C GLU A 162 17.23 -10.04 20.13
N SER A 163 18.18 -10.64 19.41
CA SER A 163 18.53 -12.06 19.62
C SER A 163 20.03 -12.30 19.59
N GLY A 164 20.70 -11.90 20.67
CA GLY A 164 22.15 -12.10 20.84
C GLY A 164 22.66 -11.94 22.27
N GLY A 165 21.84 -12.23 23.28
CA GLY A 165 22.26 -12.22 24.69
C GLY A 165 22.70 -13.61 25.17
N ILE A 166 24.00 -13.86 25.13
CA ILE A 166 24.69 -15.10 25.51
C ILE A 166 24.40 -15.51 26.96
N GLU A 167 24.04 -16.78 27.18
CA GLU A 167 24.12 -17.47 28.48
C GLU A 167 25.55 -17.38 29.02
N VAL A 168 25.75 -16.71 30.15
CA VAL A 168 26.92 -16.93 31.00
C VAL A 168 26.48 -17.66 32.25
N ARG A 169 26.73 -18.97 32.23
CA ARG A 169 26.78 -19.80 33.45
C ARG A 169 27.91 -19.30 34.33
N THR A 170 27.63 -19.10 35.62
CA THR A 170 28.62 -19.27 36.69
C THR A 170 27.91 -19.80 37.93
#